data_AF-A0AAW2AV77-F1
#
_entry.id   AF-A0AAW2AV77-F1
#
_cell.length_a   1.000
_cell.length_b   1.000
_cell.length_c   1.000
_cell.angle_alpha   90.00
_cell.angle_beta   90.00
_cell.angle_gamma   90.00
#
_symmetry.space_group_name_H-M   'P 1'
#
loop_
_entity.id
_entity.type
_entity.pdbx_description
1 polymer ?
#
loop_
_entity_poly.entity_id
_entity_poly.type
_entity_poly.pdbx_seq_one_letter_code
_entity_poly.pdbx_strand_id
1 'polypeptide(L)'
;MFYSGSPAATKLESVAARKALVKDIRQLSPQHQTFSLEAYHSLILHFAPKHTGFSFLGMYSRLLLAALHFNSNGNRDVARTSEGEARYAVRYPRFRKGGWVVHPIKEKPSYG
;
A
#
# COMPACT_ATOMS: atom_id res chain seq x y z
N MET A 1 7.82 34.52 7.43
CA MET A 1 9.23 34.40 6.96
C MET A 1 10.06 33.92 8.14
N PHE A 2 10.72 32.76 8.03
CA PHE A 2 11.65 32.29 9.06
C PHE A 2 13.01 32.98 8.85
N TYR A 3 13.46 33.75 9.82
CA TYR A 3 14.78 34.38 9.77
C TYR A 3 15.87 33.31 9.96
N SER A 4 16.84 33.32 9.04
CA SER A 4 18.08 32.53 9.15
C SER A 4 18.78 32.87 10.47
N GLY A 5 19.11 31.85 11.27
CA GLY A 5 19.77 32.00 12.57
C GLY A 5 18.86 32.11 13.80
N SER A 6 17.53 32.10 13.65
CA SER A 6 16.65 31.98 14.82
C SER A 6 16.75 30.58 15.46
N PRO A 7 16.61 30.43 16.79
CA PRO A 7 16.67 29.11 17.45
C PRO A 7 15.67 28.09 16.89
N ALA A 8 14.49 28.57 16.47
CA ALA A 8 13.48 27.76 15.81
C ALA A 8 13.95 27.26 14.43
N ALA A 9 14.57 28.12 13.61
CA ALA A 9 15.13 27.75 12.31
C ALA A 9 16.25 26.71 12.45
N THR A 10 17.19 26.92 13.37
CA THR A 10 18.28 25.97 13.63
C THR A 10 17.75 24.61 14.10
N LYS A 11 16.72 24.61 14.97
CA LYS A 11 16.12 23.37 15.45
C LYS A 11 15.36 22.65 14.33
N LEU A 12 14.63 23.37 13.49
CA LEU A 12 13.95 22.81 12.33
C LEU A 12 14.96 22.19 11.35
N GLU A 13 16.04 22.89 11.03
CA GLU A 13 17.11 22.39 10.16
C GLU A 13 17.75 21.13 10.74
N SER A 14 18.03 21.11 12.05
CA SER A 14 18.57 19.93 12.73
C SER A 14 17.65 18.71 12.60
N VAL A 15 16.33 18.93 12.62
CA VAL A 15 15.33 17.88 12.49
C VAL A 15 15.20 17.43 11.04
N ALA A 16 15.11 18.37 10.10
CA ALA A 16 14.97 18.12 8.67
C ALA A 16 16.18 17.40 8.08
N ALA A 17 17.39 17.71 8.55
CA ALA A 17 18.64 17.12 8.09
C ALA A 17 18.98 15.77 8.76
N ARG A 18 18.13 15.24 9.66
CA ARG A 18 18.36 13.93 10.28
C ARG A 18 18.47 12.85 9.20
N LYS A 19 19.58 12.09 9.23
CA LYS A 19 19.83 10.99 8.29
C LYS A 19 18.67 10.00 8.19
N ALA A 20 18.02 9.68 9.31
CA ALA A 20 16.85 8.82 9.35
C ALA A 20 15.68 9.41 8.54
N LEU A 21 15.32 10.67 8.81
CA LEU A 21 14.24 11.36 8.10
C LEU A 21 14.53 11.47 6.60
N VAL A 22 15.75 11.85 6.22
CA VAL A 22 16.14 11.94 4.79
C VAL A 22 16.05 10.57 4.11
N LYS A 23 16.47 9.50 4.79
CA LYS A 23 16.34 8.13 4.28
C LYS A 23 14.87 7.74 4.13
N ASP A 24 14.04 8.02 5.12
CA ASP A 24 12.63 7.65 5.12
C ASP A 24 11.85 8.45 4.04
N ILE A 25 12.15 9.74 3.86
CA ILE A 25 11.59 10.57 2.78
C ILE A 25 11.90 9.97 1.41
N ARG A 26 13.11 9.45 1.19
CA ARG A 26 13.44 8.75 -0.07
C ARG A 26 12.59 7.50 -0.27
N GLN A 27 12.22 6.80 0.81
CA GLN A 27 11.32 5.64 0.76
C GLN A 27 9.84 6.02 0.58
N LEU A 28 9.46 7.26 0.87
CA LEU A 28 8.11 7.77 0.60
C LEU A 28 7.88 8.09 -0.88
N SER A 29 8.91 8.06 -1.74
CA SER A 29 8.75 8.31 -3.17
C SER A 29 7.82 7.28 -3.81
N PRO A 30 6.67 7.71 -4.37
CA PRO A 30 5.72 6.80 -5.00
C PRO A 30 6.21 6.30 -6.37
N GLN A 31 7.22 6.95 -6.99
CA GLN A 31 7.69 6.59 -8.34
C GLN A 31 8.18 5.15 -8.46
N HIS A 32 8.71 4.57 -7.39
CA HIS A 32 9.26 3.22 -7.40
C HIS A 32 8.37 2.22 -6.64
N GLN A 33 7.19 2.62 -6.17
CA GLN A 33 6.31 1.73 -5.41
C GLN A 33 5.49 0.84 -6.36
N THR A 34 5.90 -0.42 -6.51
CA THR A 34 5.23 -1.41 -7.39
C THR A 34 4.08 -2.15 -6.72
N PHE A 35 3.86 -1.97 -5.42
CA PHE A 35 2.88 -2.74 -4.64
C PHE A 35 1.48 -2.77 -5.27
N SER A 36 0.97 -1.61 -5.68
CA SER A 36 -0.36 -1.48 -6.28
C SER A 36 -0.46 -2.23 -7.62
N LEU A 37 0.58 -2.12 -8.45
CA LEU A 37 0.70 -2.80 -9.73
C LEU A 37 0.78 -4.32 -9.56
N GLU A 38 1.57 -4.79 -8.59
CA GLU A 38 1.70 -6.21 -8.26
C GLU A 38 0.40 -6.80 -7.72
N ALA A 39 -0.34 -6.03 -6.90
CA ALA A 39 -1.65 -6.42 -6.41
C ALA A 39 -2.67 -6.57 -7.56
N TYR A 40 -2.69 -5.61 -8.50
CA TYR A 40 -3.54 -5.70 -9.68
C TYR A 40 -3.15 -6.89 -10.57
N HIS A 41 -1.85 -7.10 -10.80
CA HIS A 41 -1.36 -8.25 -11.56
C HIS A 41 -1.80 -9.58 -10.94
N SER A 42 -1.76 -9.68 -9.61
CA SER A 42 -2.22 -10.86 -8.88
C SER A 42 -3.73 -11.12 -9.10
N LEU A 43 -4.55 -10.07 -9.18
CA LEU A 43 -5.97 -10.20 -9.51
C LEU A 43 -6.18 -10.66 -10.95
N ILE A 44 -5.40 -10.17 -11.91
CA ILE A 44 -5.45 -10.68 -13.29
C ILE A 44 -5.16 -12.18 -13.32
N LEU A 45 -4.13 -12.64 -12.61
CA LEU A 45 -3.81 -14.07 -12.53
C LEU A 45 -4.91 -14.90 -11.86
N HIS A 46 -5.66 -14.31 -10.92
CA HIS A 46 -6.79 -14.96 -10.26
C HIS A 46 -8.01 -15.08 -11.19
N PHE A 47 -8.40 -14.01 -11.87
CA PHE A 47 -9.59 -13.99 -12.73
C PHE A 47 -9.35 -14.58 -14.12
N ALA A 48 -8.14 -14.45 -14.67
CA ALA A 48 -7.74 -14.97 -15.97
C ALA A 48 -6.39 -15.73 -15.86
N PRO A 49 -6.38 -16.94 -15.28
CA PRO A 49 -5.15 -17.71 -15.10
C PRO A 49 -4.49 -18.06 -16.42
N LYS A 50 -3.17 -17.89 -16.52
CA LYS A 50 -2.38 -18.14 -17.74
C LYS A 50 -2.45 -19.57 -18.27
N HIS A 51 -2.67 -20.54 -17.38
CA HIS A 51 -2.71 -21.96 -17.72
C HIS A 51 -4.09 -22.41 -18.23
N THR A 52 -5.09 -21.53 -18.21
CA THR A 52 -6.44 -21.81 -18.69
C THR A 52 -6.68 -21.07 -19.99
N GLY A 53 -7.08 -21.80 -21.04
CA GLY A 53 -7.47 -21.19 -22.31
C GLY A 53 -8.85 -20.56 -22.22
N PHE A 54 -9.00 -19.34 -22.73
CA PHE A 54 -10.28 -18.63 -22.84
C PHE A 54 -10.49 -18.17 -24.27
N SER A 55 -11.76 -18.07 -24.69
CA SER A 55 -12.11 -17.31 -25.89
C SER A 55 -11.74 -15.84 -25.69
N PHE A 56 -11.57 -15.10 -26.79
CA PHE A 56 -11.27 -13.66 -26.74
C PHE A 56 -12.24 -12.91 -25.81
N LEU A 57 -13.55 -13.08 -26.02
CA LEU A 57 -14.57 -12.46 -25.19
C LEU A 57 -14.49 -12.94 -23.73
N GLY A 58 -14.24 -14.23 -23.51
CA GLY A 58 -14.10 -14.81 -22.18
C GLY A 58 -12.92 -14.23 -21.40
N MET A 59 -11.79 -13.97 -22.05
CA MET A 59 -10.62 -13.31 -21.45
C MET A 59 -10.91 -11.83 -21.20
N TYR A 60 -11.50 -11.14 -22.17
CA TYR A 60 -11.82 -9.72 -22.07
C TYR A 60 -12.75 -9.42 -20.89
N SER A 61 -13.85 -10.16 -20.74
CA SER A 61 -14.78 -10.01 -19.62
C SER A 61 -14.11 -10.26 -18.26
N ARG A 62 -13.18 -11.22 -18.16
CA ARG A 62 -12.44 -11.53 -16.92
C ARG A 62 -11.46 -10.42 -16.54
N LEU A 63 -10.76 -9.85 -17.53
CA LEU A 63 -9.88 -8.70 -17.30
C LEU A 63 -10.66 -7.47 -16.82
N LEU A 64 -11.84 -7.21 -17.41
CA LEU A 64 -12.75 -6.17 -16.92
C LEU A 64 -13.20 -6.43 -15.48
N LEU A 65 -13.53 -7.68 -15.15
CA LEU A 65 -13.93 -8.06 -13.79
C LEU A 65 -12.78 -7.84 -12.79
N ALA A 66 -11.54 -8.17 -13.18
CA ALA A 66 -10.35 -7.90 -12.36
C ALA A 66 -10.14 -6.40 -12.12
N ALA A 67 -10.33 -5.57 -13.16
CA ALA A 67 -10.25 -4.11 -13.06
C ALA A 67 -11.34 -3.52 -12.16
N LEU A 68 -12.59 -3.95 -12.33
CA LEU A 68 -13.70 -3.56 -11.44
C LEU A 68 -13.41 -3.98 -10.00
N HIS A 69 -12.94 -5.21 -9.79
CA HIS A 69 -12.54 -5.69 -8.47
C HIS A 69 -11.47 -4.82 -7.83
N PHE A 70 -10.43 -4.48 -8.59
CA PHE A 70 -9.35 -3.63 -8.11
C PHE A 70 -9.83 -2.22 -7.76
N ASN A 71 -10.64 -1.61 -8.62
CA ASN A 71 -11.15 -0.26 -8.40
C ASN A 71 -12.06 -0.18 -7.17
N SER A 72 -12.95 -1.16 -6.97
CA SER A 72 -13.85 -1.20 -5.82
C SER A 72 -13.13 -1.54 -4.50
N ASN A 73 -12.04 -2.32 -4.54
CA ASN A 73 -11.40 -2.84 -3.32
C ASN A 73 -10.01 -2.27 -3.02
N GLY A 74 -9.41 -1.51 -3.93
CA GLY A 74 -8.04 -1.00 -3.83
C GLY A 74 -7.84 0.00 -2.70
N ASN A 75 -8.83 0.87 -2.50
CA ASN A 75 -8.81 1.96 -1.50
C ASN A 75 -9.77 1.73 -0.32
N ARG A 76 -10.04 0.47 0.04
CA ARG A 76 -10.81 0.18 1.25
C ARG A 76 -10.16 0.79 2.49
N ASP A 77 -11.02 1.34 3.34
CA ASP A 77 -10.64 1.90 4.62
C ASP A 77 -10.10 0.84 5.57
N VAL A 78 -9.45 1.30 6.64
CA VAL A 78 -8.98 0.45 7.72
C VAL A 78 -10.16 -0.01 8.55
N ALA A 79 -10.30 -1.32 8.73
CA ALA A 79 -11.32 -1.92 9.56
C ALA A 79 -11.28 -1.36 10.98
N ARG A 80 -12.44 -1.04 11.54
CA ARG A 80 -12.58 -0.53 12.91
C ARG A 80 -13.11 -1.60 13.87
N THR A 81 -12.79 -1.46 15.16
CA THR A 81 -13.39 -2.24 16.25
C THR A 81 -14.80 -1.72 16.54
N SER A 82 -15.56 -2.41 17.39
CA SER A 82 -16.86 -1.94 17.91
C SER A 82 -16.76 -0.59 18.62
N GLU A 83 -15.59 -0.27 19.16
CA GLU A 83 -15.27 0.99 19.84
C GLU A 83 -14.77 2.09 18.87
N GLY A 84 -14.68 1.79 17.57
CA GLY A 84 -14.27 2.74 16.53
C GLY A 84 -12.76 2.83 16.29
N GLU A 85 -11.95 2.02 16.98
CA GLU A 85 -10.50 2.03 16.85
C GLU A 85 -10.02 1.29 15.60
N ALA A 86 -8.98 1.80 14.92
CA ALA A 86 -8.41 1.16 13.74
C ALA A 86 -7.72 -0.17 14.09
N ARG A 87 -8.01 -1.21 13.31
CA ARG A 87 -7.45 -2.55 13.51
C ARG A 87 -6.15 -2.71 12.75
N TYR A 88 -5.18 -3.32 13.43
CA TYR A 88 -3.87 -3.62 12.87
C TYR A 88 -3.49 -5.08 13.07
N ALA A 89 -2.67 -5.60 12.17
CA ALA A 89 -2.09 -6.93 12.26
C ALA A 89 -0.57 -6.87 12.22
N VAL A 90 0.07 -7.82 12.90
CA VAL A 90 1.51 -8.01 12.85
C VAL A 90 1.86 -8.92 11.68
N ARG A 91 2.79 -8.48 10.83
CA ARG A 91 3.38 -9.30 9.76
C ARG A 91 4.86 -9.47 10.01
N TYR A 92 5.40 -10.59 9.55
CA TYR A 92 6.82 -10.95 9.64
C TYR A 92 7.43 -11.04 8.23
N PRO A 93 7.90 -9.92 7.65
CA PRO A 93 8.48 -9.93 6.31
C PRO A 93 9.77 -10.75 6.30
N ARG A 94 9.91 -11.67 5.33
CA ARG A 94 11.09 -12.54 5.20
C ARG A 94 12.42 -11.77 5.20
N PHE A 95 12.47 -10.61 4.55
CA PHE A 95 13.68 -9.78 4.46
C PHE A 95 14.12 -9.17 5.81
N ARG A 96 13.23 -9.10 6.80
CA ARG A 96 13.53 -8.54 8.13
C ARG A 96 14.14 -9.55 9.11
N LYS A 97 14.43 -10.79 8.67
CA LYS A 97 15.16 -11.81 9.46
C LYS A 97 14.66 -11.95 10.91
N GLY A 98 13.34 -12.10 11.09
CA GLY A 98 12.69 -12.21 12.40
C GLY A 98 12.07 -10.92 12.93
N GLY A 99 12.37 -9.77 12.32
CA GLY A 99 11.69 -8.52 12.61
C GLY A 99 10.24 -8.49 12.09
N TRP A 100 9.38 -7.72 12.75
CA TRP A 100 7.98 -7.55 12.39
C TRP A 100 7.64 -6.14 11.91
N VAL A 101 6.47 -6.01 11.28
CA VAL A 101 5.86 -4.76 10.83
C VAL A 101 4.38 -4.81 11.17
N VAL A 102 3.85 -3.69 11.67
CA VAL A 102 2.40 -3.50 11.86
C VAL A 102 1.81 -2.99 10.54
N HIS A 103 0.71 -3.60 10.09
CA HIS A 103 -0.02 -3.15 8.91
C HIS A 103 -1.51 -2.98 9.25
N PRO A 104 -2.17 -1.96 8.67
CA PRO A 104 -3.60 -1.77 8.84
C PRO A 104 -4.36 -2.94 8.21
N ILE A 105 -5.36 -3.45 8.92
CA ILE A 105 -6.30 -4.43 8.38
C ILE A 105 -7.36 -3.65 7.61
N LYS A 106 -7.48 -3.89 6.30
CA LYS A 106 -8.55 -3.26 5.50
C LYS A 106 -9.91 -3.89 5.83
N GLU A 107 -10.97 -3.11 5.68
CA GLU A 107 -12.36 -3.59 5.74
C GLU A 107 -12.59 -4.77 4.81
N LYS A 108 -13.63 -5.57 5.07
CA LYS A 108 -13.97 -6.68 4.18
C LYS A 108 -14.25 -6.17 2.76
N PRO A 109 -13.93 -6.96 1.71
CA PRO A 109 -14.33 -6.63 0.35
C PRO A 109 -15.85 -6.42 0.27
N SER A 110 -16.31 -5.59 -0.68
CA SER A 110 -17.74 -5.34 -0.88
C SER A 110 -18.53 -6.54 -1.42
N TYR A 111 -17.85 -7.63 -1.77
CA TYR A 111 -18.44 -8.89 -2.22
C TYR A 111 -17.51 -10.06 -1.93
N GLY A 112 -18.10 -11.19 -1.52
CA GLY A 112 -17.43 -12.42 -1.09
C GLY A 112 -18.32 -13.21 -0.14
#